data_AF-A0A9E6W3T6-F1
#
_entry.id   AF-A0A9E6W3T6-F1
#
_cell.length_a   1.000
_cell.length_b   1.000
_cell.length_c   1.000
_cell.angle_alpha   90.00
_cell.angle_beta   90.00
_cell.angle_gamma   90.00
#
_symmetry.space_group_name_H-M   'P 1'
#
loop_
_entity.id
_entity.type
_entity.pdbx_description
1 polymer ?
#
loop_
_entity_poly.entity_id
_entity_poly.type
_entity_poly.pdbx_seq_one_letter_code
_entity_poly.pdbx_strand_id
1 'polypeptide(L)' 'MYGSAPKGYAVANIHLFGIKYANQIANFSKKEIIEESGIRKSYLTELSKGIKLAELLKNEKL' A
#
# COMPACT_ATOMS: atom_id res chain seq x y z
N MET A 1 6.29 4.76 -8.13
CA MET A 1 4.95 5.05 -7.58
C MET A 1 4.98 6.12 -6.48
N TYR A 2 5.73 5.95 -5.38
CA TYR A 2 5.83 6.99 -4.34
C TYR A 2 6.77 8.16 -4.73
N GLY A 3 8.02 7.88 -5.10
CA GLY A 3 9.02 8.91 -5.43
C GLY A 3 8.73 9.71 -6.71
N SER A 4 7.76 9.25 -7.50
CA SER A 4 7.29 9.89 -8.73
C SER A 4 5.84 10.40 -8.60
N ALA A 5 5.28 10.44 -7.39
CA ALA A 5 3.91 10.83 -7.17
C ALA A 5 3.71 12.33 -7.49
N PRO A 6 2.60 12.71 -8.15
CA PRO A 6 2.21 14.12 -8.25
C PRO A 6 2.12 14.74 -6.85
N LYS A 7 2.37 16.06 -6.76
CA LYS A 7 2.31 16.78 -5.48
C LYS A 7 0.96 16.55 -4.81
N GLY A 8 0.98 16.09 -3.55
CA GLY A 8 -0.22 15.75 -2.77
C GLY A 8 -0.71 14.30 -2.91
N TYR A 9 -0.19 13.52 -3.86
CA TYR A 9 -0.65 12.14 -4.13
C TYR A 9 0.25 11.05 -3.53
N ALA A 10 1.26 11.41 -2.75
CA ALA A 10 2.22 10.47 -2.21
C ALA A 10 1.53 9.35 -1.38
N VAL A 11 0.62 9.72 -0.48
CA VAL A 11 -0.14 8.75 0.34
C VAL A 11 -1.15 7.96 -0.49
N ALA A 12 -1.85 8.63 -1.40
CA ALA A 12 -2.78 7.97 -2.31
C ALA A 12 -2.10 6.89 -3.15
N ASN A 13 -0.87 7.13 -3.62
CA ASN A 13 -0.09 6.14 -4.35
C ASN A 13 0.36 4.95 -3.48
N ILE A 14 0.58 5.16 -2.18
CA ILE A 14 0.86 4.06 -1.25
C ILE A 14 -0.38 3.20 -1.05
N HIS A 15 -1.56 3.83 -0.90
CA HIS A 15 -2.83 3.10 -0.85
C HIS A 15 -3.09 2.32 -2.14
N LEU A 16 -2.91 2.97 -3.29
CA LEU A 16 -3.08 2.34 -4.60
C LEU A 16 -2.13 1.15 -4.78
N PHE A 17 -0.88 1.27 -4.34
CA PHE A 17 0.07 0.16 -4.30
C PHE A 17 -0.46 -0.99 -3.42
N GLY A 18 -0.90 -0.68 -2.20
CA GLY A 18 -1.48 -1.67 -1.28
C GLY A 18 -2.71 -2.39 -1.85
N ILE A 19 -3.56 -1.68 -2.60
CA ILE A 19 -4.72 -2.26 -3.28
C ILE A 19 -4.28 -3.18 -4.42
N LYS A 20 -3.46 -2.65 -5.34
CA LYS A 20 -3.05 -3.32 -6.57
C LYS A 20 -2.26 -4.61 -6.30
N TYR A 21 -1.42 -4.60 -5.27
CA TYR A 21 -0.51 -5.69 -4.98
C TYR A 21 -0.89 -6.52 -3.75
N ALA A 22 -2.09 -6.32 -3.20
CA ALA A 22 -2.54 -6.95 -1.95
C ALA A 22 -2.29 -8.47 -1.90
N ASN A 23 -2.57 -9.18 -3.00
CA ASN A 23 -2.36 -10.62 -3.09
C ASN A 23 -0.88 -11.00 -3.14
N GLN A 24 -0.07 -10.28 -3.92
CA GLN A 24 1.36 -10.58 -4.05
C GLN A 24 2.09 -10.31 -2.73
N ILE A 25 1.71 -9.26 -2.01
CA ILE A 25 2.40 -8.84 -0.79
C ILE A 25 1.83 -9.51 0.48
N ALA A 26 0.77 -10.31 0.37
CA ALA A 26 0.14 -10.97 1.51
C ALA A 26 1.08 -11.94 2.25
N ASN A 27 2.03 -12.54 1.53
CA ASN A 27 2.98 -13.50 2.08
C ASN A 27 4.27 -12.87 2.64
N PHE A 28 4.37 -11.53 2.60
CA PHE A 28 5.56 -10.81 3.03
C PHE A 28 5.27 -9.95 4.26
N SER A 29 6.29 -9.68 5.06
CA SER A 29 6.15 -8.73 6.16
C SER A 29 5.96 -7.33 5.59
N LYS A 30 4.83 -6.70 5.92
CA LYS A 30 4.56 -5.31 5.57
C LYS A 30 5.67 -4.37 6.06
N LYS A 31 6.29 -4.70 7.19
CA LYS A 31 7.42 -3.95 7.76
C LYS A 31 8.64 -4.05 6.87
N GLU A 32 9.01 -5.26 6.44
CA GLU A 32 10.15 -5.49 5.54
C GLU A 32 9.92 -4.78 4.20
N ILE A 33 8.71 -4.83 3.64
CA ILE A 33 8.37 -4.10 2.41
C ILE A 33 8.65 -2.60 2.55
N ILE A 34 8.27 -1.99 3.67
CA ILE A 34 8.51 -0.57 3.91
C ILE A 34 10.00 -0.28 4.09
N GLU A 35 10.72 -1.11 4.85
CA GLU A 35 12.15 -0.96 5.09
C GLU A 35 12.97 -1.08 3.79
N GLU A 36 12.70 -2.10 2.97
CA GLU A 36 13.35 -2.32 1.66
C GLU A 36 12.95 -1.25 0.63
N SER A 37 11.75 -0.69 0.72
CA SER A 37 11.32 0.37 -0.21
C SER A 37 12.01 1.73 0.01
N GLY A 38 12.73 1.89 1.13
CA GLY A 38 13.40 3.14 1.49
C GLY A 38 12.46 4.31 1.85
N ILE A 39 11.16 4.05 2.05
CA ILE A 39 10.20 5.08 2.46
C ILE A 39 10.07 5.16 3.98
N ARG A 40 9.46 6.24 4.48
CA ARG A 40 9.30 6.46 5.92
C ARG A 40 8.49 5.32 6.56
N LYS A 41 8.95 4.83 7.72
CA LYS A 41 8.27 3.79 8.50
C LYS A 41 6.82 4.15 8.86
N SER A 42 6.51 5.44 8.98
CA SER A 42 5.14 5.94 9.21
C SER A 42 4.14 5.51 8.12
N TYR A 43 4.61 5.18 6.91
CA TYR A 43 3.78 4.71 5.81
C TYR A 43 3.36 3.24 5.90
N LEU A 44 3.88 2.48 6.87
CA LEU A 44 3.40 1.13 7.15
C LEU A 44 1.89 1.09 7.40
N THR A 45 1.39 2.08 8.14
CA THR A 45 -0.04 2.25 8.40
C THR A 45 -0.82 2.50 7.11
N GLU A 46 -0.27 3.32 6.22
CA GLU A 46 -0.92 3.67 4.95
C GLU A 46 -0.93 2.49 3.97
N LEU A 47 0.16 1.71 3.91
CA LEU A 47 0.20 0.46 3.16
C LEU A 47 -0.85 -0.53 3.69
N SER A 48 -0.94 -0.67 5.01
CA SER A 48 -1.89 -1.57 5.67
C SER A 48 -3.35 -1.20 5.36
N LYS A 49 -3.67 0.10 5.35
CA LYS A 49 -5.00 0.60 4.93
C LYS A 49 -5.28 0.27 3.46
N GLY A 50 -4.31 0.43 2.57
CA GLY A 50 -4.45 0.06 1.15
C GLY A 50 -4.77 -1.42 0.95
N ILE A 51 -4.07 -2.31 1.65
CA ILE A 51 -4.35 -3.76 1.60
C ILE A 51 -5.76 -4.07 2.11
N LYS A 52 -6.18 -3.44 3.22
CA LYS A 52 -7.53 -3.62 3.78
C LYS A 52 -8.62 -3.12 2.83
N LEU A 53 -8.37 -2.05 2.08
CA LEU A 53 -9.27 -1.59 1.01
C LEU A 53 -9.42 -2.65 -0.09
N ALA A 54 -8.35 -3.36 -0.45
CA ALA A 54 -8.44 -4.45 -1.43
C ALA A 54 -9.36 -5.58 -0.96
N GLU A 55 -9.33 -5.89 0.32
CA GLU A 55 -10.22 -6.89 0.94
C GLU A 55 -11.68 -6.42 0.92
N LEU A 56 -11.93 -5.16 1.30
CA LEU A 56 -13.28 -4.57 1.24
C LEU A 56 -13.84 -4.58 -0.19
N LEU A 57 -13.05 -4.18 -1.19
CA LEU A 57 -13.48 -4.17 -2.59
C LEU A 57 -13.86 -5.57 -3.11
N LYS A 58 -13.09 -6.60 -2.74
CA LYS A 58 -13.44 -8.00 -3.08
C LYS A 58 -14.75 -8.43 -2.44
N ASN A 59 -14.98 -8.02 -1.19
CA ASN A 59 -16.19 -8.38 -0.44
C ASN A 59 -17.42 -7.64 -0.96
N GLU A 60 -17.27 -6.43 -1.48
CA GLU A 60 -18.37 -5.65 -2.08
C GLU A 60 -18.75 -6.09 -3.52
N LYS A 61 -18.05 -7.07 -4.11
CA LYS A 61 -18.26 -7.51 -5.52
C LYS A 61 -18.33 -6.33 -6.51
N LEU A 62 -17.45 -5.35 -6.35
CA LEU A 62 -17.18 -4.32 -7.36
C LEU A 62 -16.19 -4.81 -8.41
#